data_AF-A0A818U9E5-F1
#
_entry.id   AF-A0A818U9E5-F1
#
_cell.length_a   1.000
_cell.length_b   1.000
_cell.length_c   1.000
_cell.angle_alpha   90.00
_cell.angle_beta   90.00
_cell.angle_gamma   90.00
#
_symmetry.space_group_name_H-M   'P 1'
#
loop_
_entity.id
_entity.type
_entity.pdbx_description
1 polymer ?
#
loop_
_entity_poly.entity_id
_entity_poly.type
_entity_poly.pdbx_seq_one_letter_code
_entity_poly.pdbx_strand_id
1 'polypeptide(L)'
;MWFNYSSILDFNLSRDDPLFWSRPTPVDCNMIRIVGIFLCVATLIGIVLNGTLLYSFVRYQAFRSPSNIFVMFIVVIGLFSSCTMLPMTIIL
;
A
#
# COMPACT_ATOMS: atom_id res chain seq x y z
N MET A 1 16.05 10.83 28.11
CA MET A 1 16.08 10.06 26.85
C MET A 1 16.33 11.07 25.73
N TRP A 2 17.59 11.31 25.39
CA TRP A 2 17.95 12.33 24.39
C TRP A 2 17.90 11.67 23.02
N PHE A 3 16.95 12.07 22.18
CA PHE A 3 16.97 11.70 20.77
C PHE A 3 18.23 12.29 20.14
N ASN A 4 19.09 11.44 19.59
CA ASN A 4 20.37 11.83 19.04
C ASN A 4 20.15 12.45 17.66
N TYR A 5 19.94 13.78 17.61
CA TYR A 5 19.62 14.54 16.40
C TYR A 5 20.65 14.38 15.27
N SER A 6 21.90 14.04 15.58
CA SER A 6 22.96 13.77 14.60
C SER A 6 22.60 12.60 13.68
N SER A 7 22.09 11.50 14.23
CA SER A 7 21.72 10.31 13.46
C SER A 7 20.56 10.55 12.47
N ILE A 8 19.65 11.48 12.80
CA ILE A 8 18.54 11.88 11.92
C ILE A 8 19.03 12.86 10.83
N LEU A 9 19.99 13.73 11.17
CA LEU A 9 20.58 14.66 10.22
C LEU A 9 21.41 13.92 9.15
N ASP A 10 22.20 12.91 9.55
CA ASP A 10 22.99 12.08 8.64
C ASP A 10 22.11 11.20 7.74
N PHE A 11 20.98 10.71 8.25
CA PHE A 11 19.97 9.98 7.48
C PHE A 11 19.25 10.85 6.44
N ASN A 12 19.02 12.14 6.75
CA ASN A 12 18.43 13.08 5.79
C ASN A 12 19.45 13.57 4.76
N LEU A 13 20.70 13.83 5.15
CA LEU A 13 21.76 14.28 4.24
C LEU A 13 22.09 13.22 3.18
N SER A 14 22.02 11.94 3.57
CA SER A 14 22.25 10.83 2.67
C SER A 14 21.07 10.56 1.73
N ARG A 15 19.85 10.97 2.08
CA ARG A 15 18.63 10.76 1.26
C ARG A 15 18.58 11.64 0.01
N ASP A 16 19.22 12.80 0.02
CA ASP A 16 19.21 13.79 -1.08
C ASP A 16 20.33 13.57 -2.12
N ASP A 17 21.24 12.63 -1.88
CA ASP A 17 22.23 12.23 -2.89
C ASP A 17 21.59 11.30 -3.92
N PRO A 18 21.56 11.65 -5.23
CA PRO A 18 21.07 10.76 -6.28
C PRO A 18 21.91 9.47 -6.41
N LEU A 19 23.08 9.43 -5.76
CA LEU A 19 23.95 8.27 -5.65
C LEU A 19 23.74 7.41 -4.39
N PHE A 20 22.83 7.79 -3.50
CA PHE A 20 22.56 7.03 -2.28
C PHE A 20 21.82 5.73 -2.57
N TRP A 21 20.83 5.78 -3.47
CA TRP A 21 20.07 4.61 -3.93
C TRP A 21 20.90 3.63 -4.76
N SER A 22 22.05 4.06 -5.28
CA SER A 22 22.94 3.24 -6.09
C SER A 22 24.07 2.57 -5.30
N ARG A 23 24.11 2.73 -3.97
CA ARG A 23 24.94 1.89 -3.09
C ARG A 23 24.07 0.76 -2.54
N PRO A 24 24.06 -0.43 -3.17
CA PRO A 24 23.31 -1.56 -2.64
C PRO A 24 23.99 -2.01 -1.35
N THR A 25 23.53 -1.49 -0.22
CA THR A 25 23.62 -2.25 1.01
C THR A 25 22.61 -3.38 0.87
N PRO A 26 23.04 -4.65 0.91
CA PRO A 26 22.11 -5.76 0.73
C PRO A 26 21.08 -5.66 1.86
N VAL A 27 19.82 -5.41 1.48
CA VAL A 27 18.71 -5.43 2.44
C VAL A 27 18.57 -6.85 2.93
N ASP A 28 18.50 -7.03 4.25
CA ASP A 28 18.32 -8.34 4.86
C ASP A 28 17.10 -9.05 4.27
N CYS A 29 17.30 -10.28 3.78
CA CYS A 29 16.23 -11.08 3.18
C CYS A 29 15.04 -11.27 4.14
N ASN A 30 15.30 -11.30 5.45
CA ASN A 30 14.28 -11.37 6.48
C ASN A 30 13.38 -10.12 6.51
N MET A 31 13.94 -8.92 6.30
CA MET A 31 13.16 -7.69 6.25
C MET A 31 12.29 -7.63 5.00
N ILE A 32 12.82 -8.04 3.85
CA ILE A 32 12.05 -8.12 2.59
C ILE A 32 10.88 -9.09 2.75
N ARG A 33 11.11 -10.26 3.35
CA ARG A 33 10.07 -11.26 3.59
C ARG A 33 8.96 -10.75 4.52
N ILE A 34 9.32 -10.02 5.58
CA ILE A 34 8.33 -9.42 6.49
C ILE A 34 7.49 -8.37 5.75
N VAL A 35 8.11 -7.53 4.93
CA VAL A 35 7.40 -6.53 4.11
C VAL A 35 6.48 -7.20 3.09
N GLY A 36 6.93 -8.26 2.41
CA GLY A 36 6.12 -9.01 1.47
C GLY A 36 4.85 -9.60 2.10
N ILE A 37 5.00 -10.24 3.28
CA ILE A 37 3.86 -10.77 4.04
C ILE A 37 2.91 -9.65 4.46
N PHE A 38 3.43 -8.54 5.00
CA PHE A 38 2.62 -7.39 5.40
C PHE A 38 1.81 -6.83 4.24
N LEU A 39 2.45 -6.64 3.08
CA LEU A 39 1.77 -6.14 1.88
C LEU A 39 0.73 -7.14 1.37
N CYS A 40 1.02 -8.44 1.38
CA CYS A 40 0.06 -9.47 1.00
C CYS A 40 -1.22 -9.42 1.86
N VAL A 41 -1.06 -9.33 3.19
CA VAL A 41 -2.20 -9.21 4.12
C VAL A 41 -2.96 -7.90 3.87
N ALA A 42 -2.27 -6.78 3.67
CA ALA A 42 -2.90 -5.50 3.38
C ALA A 42 -3.70 -5.53 2.07
N THR A 43 -3.16 -6.16 1.02
CA THR A 43 -3.85 -6.33 -0.26
C THR A 43 -5.09 -7.21 -0.12
N LEU A 44 -5.03 -8.30 0.63
CA LEU A 44 -6.20 -9.16 0.89
C LEU A 44 -7.31 -8.40 1.61
N ILE A 45 -6.96 -7.62 2.65
CA ILE A 45 -7.92 -6.75 3.35
C ILE A 45 -8.53 -5.73 2.37
N GLY A 46 -7.71 -5.12 1.53
CA GLY A 46 -8.15 -4.20 0.49
C GLY A 46 -9.18 -4.80 -0.47
N ILE A 47 -8.94 -6.04 -0.94
CA ILE A 47 -9.88 -6.76 -1.83
C ILE A 47 -11.20 -7.02 -1.10
N VAL A 48 -11.16 -7.51 0.15
CA VAL A 48 -12.37 -7.85 0.92
C VAL A 48 -13.20 -6.60 1.23
N LEU A 49 -12.57 -5.52 1.71
CA LEU A 49 -13.27 -4.29 2.05
C LEU A 49 -13.87 -3.60 0.82
N ASN A 50 -13.09 -3.45 -0.25
CA ASN A 50 -13.59 -2.84 -1.48
C ASN A 50 -14.67 -3.72 -2.13
N GLY A 51 -14.52 -5.05 -2.10
CA GLY A 51 -15.53 -5.98 -2.60
C GLY A 51 -16.85 -5.88 -1.82
N THR A 52 -16.77 -5.76 -0.49
CA THR A 52 -17.95 -5.60 0.38
C THR A 52 -18.65 -4.26 0.15
N LEU A 53 -17.88 -3.17 -0.02
CA LEU A 53 -18.42 -1.86 -0.35
C LEU A 53 -19.11 -1.86 -1.73
N LEU A 54 -18.46 -2.43 -2.74
CA LEU A 54 -19.03 -2.55 -4.07
C LEU A 54 -20.33 -3.37 -4.05
N TYR A 55 -20.33 -4.51 -3.35
CA TYR A 55 -21.53 -5.31 -3.15
C TYR A 55 -22.66 -4.51 -2.50
N SER A 56 -22.34 -3.70 -1.49
CA SER A 56 -23.31 -2.85 -0.79
C SER A 56 -23.93 -1.79 -1.71
N PHE A 57 -23.12 -1.11 -2.53
CA PHE A 57 -23.60 -0.14 -3.53
C PHE A 57 -24.48 -0.81 -4.60
N VAL A 58 -24.16 -2.04 -5.00
CA VAL A 58 -24.96 -2.80 -5.97
C VAL A 58 -26.29 -3.27 -5.35
N ARG A 59 -26.28 -3.75 -4.10
CA ARG A 59 -27.45 -4.39 -3.49
C ARG A 59 -28.49 -3.40 -2.94
N TYR A 60 -28.06 -2.31 -2.32
CA TYR A 60 -28.95 -1.40 -1.62
C TYR A 60 -29.24 -0.16 -2.46
N GLN A 61 -30.50 0.03 -2.85
CA GLN A 61 -30.93 1.18 -3.65
C GLN A 61 -30.70 2.53 -2.96
N ALA A 62 -30.72 2.56 -1.63
CA ALA A 62 -30.48 3.77 -0.83
C ALA A 62 -29.11 4.40 -1.10
N PHE A 63 -28.11 3.62 -1.55
CA PHE A 63 -26.78 4.13 -1.83
C PHE A 63 -26.56 4.52 -3.30
N ARG A 64 -27.57 4.43 -4.18
CA ARG A 64 -27.45 4.79 -5.60
C ARG A 64 -27.73 6.27 -5.88
N SER A 65 -27.24 7.15 -5.02
CA SER A 65 -27.29 8.60 -5.25
C SER A 65 -26.19 9.02 -6.24
N PRO A 66 -26.37 10.12 -7.00
CA PRO A 66 -25.35 10.61 -7.93
C PRO A 66 -24.00 10.89 -7.26
N SER A 67 -24.02 11.38 -6.02
CA SER A 67 -22.81 11.61 -5.21
C SER A 67 -22.05 10.30 -4.89
N ASN A 68 -22.76 9.19 -4.78
CA ASN A 68 -22.16 7.89 -4.46
C ASN A 68 -21.58 7.18 -5.70
N ILE A 69 -21.91 7.63 -6.92
CA ILE A 69 -21.31 7.08 -8.15
C ILE A 69 -19.80 7.32 -8.17
N PHE A 70 -19.35 8.49 -7.70
CA PHE A 70 -17.93 8.80 -7.59
C PHE A 70 -17.23 7.88 -6.58
N VAL A 71 -17.87 7.61 -5.44
CA VAL A 71 -17.36 6.68 -4.43
C VAL A 71 -17.29 5.25 -4.99
N MET A 72 -18.32 4.82 -5.72
CA MET A 72 -18.32 3.52 -6.39
C MET A 72 -17.17 3.40 -7.40
N PHE A 73 -16.86 4.46 -8.14
CA PHE A 73 -15.73 4.49 -9.07
C PHE A 73 -14.38 4.33 -8.34
N ILE A 74 -14.18 5.04 -7.23
CA ILE A 74 -12.99 4.89 -6.38
C ILE A 74 -12.86 3.45 -5.87
N VAL A 75 -13.96 2.86 -5.40
CA VAL A 75 -13.97 1.48 -4.90
C VAL A 75 -13.57 0.49 -6.00
N VAL A 76 -14.06 0.68 -7.23
CA VAL A 76 -13.68 -0.15 -8.38
C VAL A 76 -12.19 -0.02 -8.70
N ILE A 77 -11.65 1.21 -8.71
CA ILE A 77 -10.21 1.44 -8.91
C ILE A 77 -9.38 0.78 -7.81
N GLY A 78 -9.79 0.92 -6.54
CA GLY A 78 -9.10 0.32 -5.40
C GLY A 78 -9.09 -1.21 -5.47
N LEU A 79 -10.19 -1.81 -5.91
CA LEU A 79 -10.31 -3.25 -6.10
C LEU A 79 -9.42 -3.73 -7.25
N PHE A 80 -9.44 -3.03 -8.39
CA PHE A 80 -8.57 -3.33 -9.53
C PHE A 80 -7.08 -3.22 -9.17
N SER A 81 -6.69 -2.13 -8.50
CA SER A 81 -5.33 -1.91 -8.03
C SER A 81 -4.87 -3.03 -7.09
N SER A 82 -5.72 -3.42 -6.13
CA SER A 82 -5.40 -4.51 -5.21
C SER A 82 -5.20 -5.85 -5.94
N CYS A 83 -6.05 -6.17 -6.93
CA CYS A 83 -5.88 -7.36 -7.77
C CYS A 83 -4.58 -7.35 -8.58
N THR A 84 -4.15 -6.19 -9.09
CA THR A 84 -2.88 -6.07 -9.83
C THR A 84 -1.64 -6.15 -8.95
N MET A 85 -1.72 -5.70 -7.69
CA MET A 85 -0.58 -5.72 -6.77
C MET A 85 -0.35 -7.10 -6.14
N LEU A 86 -1.41 -7.91 -5.98
CA LEU A 86 -1.35 -9.24 -5.38
C LEU A 86 -0.33 -10.22 -6.04
N PRO A 87 -0.27 -10.38 -7.38
CA PRO A 87 0.75 -11.23 -8.00
C PRO A 87 2.17 -10.68 -7.82
N MET A 88 2.32 -9.34 -7.79
CA MET A 88 3.63 -8.70 -7.60
C MET A 88 4.17 -8.90 -6.18
N THR A 89 3.30 -8.96 -5.17
CA THR A 89 3.69 -9.19 -3.77
C THR A 89 3.97 -10.65 -3.42
N ILE A 90 3.43 -11.62 -4.18
CA ILE A 90 3.69 -13.06 -3.95
C ILE A 90 5.07 -13.47 -4.49
N ILE A 91 5.61 -12.76 -5.48
CA ILE A 91 6.90 -13.05 -6.11
C ILE A 91 8.09 -12.48 -5.28
N LEU A 92 7.80 -11.63 -4.29
CA LEU A 92 8.74 -11.01 -3.34
C LEU A 92 9.02 -11.90 -2.13
#